data_AF-A0A2N7HYH7-F1
#
_entry.id   AF-A0A2N7HYH7-F1
#
_cell.length_a   1.000
_cell.length_b   1.000
_cell.length_c   1.000
_cell.angle_alpha   90.00
_cell.angle_beta   90.00
_cell.angle_gamma   90.00
#
_symmetry.space_group_name_H-M   'P 1'
#
loop_
_entity.id
_entity.type
_entity.pdbx_description
1 polymer ?
#
loop_
_entity_poly.entity_id
_entity_poly.type
_entity_poly.pdbx_seq_one_letter_code
_entity_poly.pdbx_strand_id
1 'polypeptide(L)'
;MEAPHDMNNGARFKTNRHGYVTVVEYYNTYTVIVAFENTGNIRAISAAKLRTGQLTDRSVAPESIMIGEKVESVKHGILTITQVESENIVVLTNINNEEIRMLLPAVQKMKDKTEEIDGENVTSPKPTSLSQLTKRNKKTKDVNSMLKKMLTDYGRYD
;
A
#
# COMPACT_ATOMS: atom_id res chain seq x y z
N MET A 1 16.08 -26.59 0.31
CA MET A 1 15.41 -26.46 -1.00
C MET A 1 15.38 -24.99 -1.32
N GLU A 2 15.81 -24.58 -2.51
CA GLU A 2 15.79 -23.15 -2.85
C GLU A 2 14.35 -22.69 -3.06
N ALA A 3 14.01 -21.52 -2.52
CA ALA A 3 12.68 -20.94 -2.68
C ALA A 3 12.51 -20.48 -4.13
N PRO A 4 11.33 -20.71 -4.74
CA PRO A 4 10.96 -20.05 -5.98
C PRO A 4 11.10 -18.52 -5.87
N HIS A 5 11.45 -17.85 -6.98
CA HIS A 5 11.69 -16.40 -6.99
C HIS A 5 10.52 -15.56 -6.44
N ASP A 6 9.29 -16.05 -6.62
CA ASP A 6 8.07 -15.42 -6.12
C ASP A 6 7.81 -15.67 -4.62
N MET A 7 8.47 -16.65 -4.01
CA MET A 7 8.26 -17.10 -2.62
C MET A 7 9.45 -16.78 -1.69
N ASN A 8 10.26 -15.80 -2.08
CA ASN A 8 11.35 -15.32 -1.25
C ASN A 8 10.81 -14.69 0.05
N ASN A 9 11.63 -14.73 1.11
CA ASN A 9 11.31 -14.06 2.36
C ASN A 9 11.04 -12.56 2.11
N GLY A 10 9.93 -12.07 2.66
CA GLY A 10 9.42 -10.72 2.46
C GLY A 10 8.50 -10.55 1.24
N ALA A 11 8.28 -11.58 0.42
CA ALA A 11 7.33 -11.50 -0.70
C ALA A 11 5.91 -11.23 -0.20
N ARG A 12 5.21 -10.30 -0.84
CA ARG A 12 3.85 -9.88 -0.47
C ARG A 12 2.82 -10.46 -1.43
N PHE A 13 1.76 -11.05 -0.88
CA PHE A 13 0.65 -11.62 -1.63
C PHE A 13 -0.68 -11.02 -1.20
N LYS A 14 -1.55 -10.76 -2.16
CA LYS A 14 -2.92 -10.30 -1.90
C LYS A 14 -3.83 -11.52 -1.70
N THR A 15 -4.54 -11.56 -0.58
CA THR A 15 -5.59 -12.55 -0.34
C THR A 15 -6.94 -12.03 -0.81
N ASN A 16 -7.88 -12.95 -1.02
CA ASN A 16 -9.22 -12.58 -1.49
C ASN A 16 -10.09 -11.93 -0.40
N ARG A 17 -9.79 -12.16 0.88
CA ARG A 17 -10.70 -11.87 2.00
C ARG A 17 -10.08 -11.12 3.18
N HIS A 18 -8.76 -11.22 3.37
CA HIS A 18 -8.08 -10.79 4.60
C HIS A 18 -6.91 -9.85 4.34
N GLY A 19 -6.93 -9.15 3.20
CA GLY A 19 -5.88 -8.18 2.85
C GLY A 19 -4.58 -8.85 2.39
N TYR A 20 -3.45 -8.29 2.79
CA TYR A 20 -2.12 -8.74 2.35
C TYR A 20 -1.46 -9.67 3.36
N VAL A 21 -0.62 -10.56 2.83
CA VAL A 21 0.22 -11.46 3.61
C VAL A 21 1.67 -11.36 3.14
N THR A 22 2.59 -11.54 4.07
CA THR A 22 4.04 -11.56 3.84
C THR A 22 4.56 -12.98 4.03
N VAL A 23 5.45 -13.43 3.14
CA VAL A 23 6.16 -14.69 3.32
C VAL A 23 7.26 -14.49 4.36
N VAL A 24 7.22 -15.27 5.43
CA VAL A 24 8.24 -15.26 6.49
C VAL A 24 9.31 -16.30 6.18
N GLU A 25 8.89 -17.50 5.78
CA GLU A 25 9.81 -18.61 5.55
C GLU A 25 9.25 -19.62 4.55
N TYR A 26 10.11 -20.17 3.70
CA TYR A 26 9.76 -21.20 2.73
C TYR A 26 10.45 -22.52 3.07
N TYR A 27 9.66 -23.57 3.32
CA TYR A 27 10.19 -24.92 3.54
C TYR A 27 10.05 -25.78 2.27
N ASN A 28 8.84 -25.83 1.71
CA ASN A 28 8.54 -26.55 0.47
C ASN A 28 7.24 -26.03 -0.16
N THR A 29 6.83 -26.60 -1.29
CA THR A 29 5.63 -26.18 -2.04
C THR A 29 4.32 -26.35 -1.27
N TYR A 30 4.29 -27.21 -0.26
CA TYR A 30 3.13 -27.46 0.60
C TYR A 30 3.17 -26.65 1.90
N THR A 31 4.35 -26.17 2.29
CA THR A 31 4.63 -25.54 3.59
C THR A 31 5.41 -24.26 3.39
N VAL A 32 4.66 -23.17 3.27
CA VAL A 32 5.15 -21.79 3.24
C VAL A 32 4.59 -21.09 4.47
N ILE A 33 5.46 -20.53 5.30
CA ILE A 33 5.07 -19.76 6.48
C ILE A 33 4.80 -18.32 6.05
N VAL A 34 3.60 -17.85 6.32
CA VAL A 34 3.15 -16.50 5.98
C VAL A 34 2.59 -15.79 7.21
N ALA A 35 2.72 -14.46 7.24
CA ALA A 35 2.14 -13.60 8.25
C ALA A 35 1.11 -12.65 7.62
N PHE A 36 -0.06 -12.52 8.23
CA PHE A 36 -1.05 -11.51 7.83
C PHE A 36 -0.63 -10.13 8.29
N GLU A 37 -0.61 -9.15 7.39
CA GLU A 37 -0.22 -7.77 7.75
C GLU A 37 -1.24 -7.12 8.69
N ASN A 38 -2.52 -7.45 8.54
CA ASN A 38 -3.62 -6.86 9.30
C ASN A 38 -3.67 -7.35 10.76
N THR A 39 -3.47 -8.65 10.97
CA THR A 39 -3.65 -9.30 12.29
C THR A 39 -2.34 -9.74 12.93
N GLY A 40 -1.24 -9.78 12.16
CA GLY A 40 0.02 -10.38 12.60
C GLY A 40 -0.03 -11.90 12.76
N ASN A 41 -1.16 -12.54 12.42
CA ASN A 41 -1.31 -13.99 12.58
C ASN A 41 -0.38 -14.73 11.62
N ILE A 42 0.24 -15.83 12.08
CA ILE A 42 1.17 -16.62 11.29
C ILE A 42 0.53 -17.96 10.93
N ARG A 43 0.64 -18.37 9.67
CA ARG A 43 0.11 -19.65 9.19
C ARG A 43 1.06 -20.34 8.21
N ALA A 44 1.00 -21.66 8.23
CA ALA A 44 1.56 -22.48 7.16
C ALA A 44 0.52 -22.71 6.06
N ILE A 45 0.92 -22.51 4.79
CA ILE A 45 0.07 -22.75 3.63
C ILE A 45 0.88 -23.27 2.43
N SER A 46 0.21 -23.96 1.51
CA SER A 46 0.81 -24.35 0.24
C SER A 46 1.02 -23.15 -0.69
N ALA A 47 2.11 -23.15 -1.46
CA ALA A 47 2.43 -22.14 -2.46
C ALA A 47 1.31 -21.95 -3.50
N ALA A 48 0.62 -23.02 -3.89
CA ALA A 48 -0.50 -22.95 -4.83
C ALA A 48 -1.64 -22.07 -4.30
N LYS A 49 -2.10 -22.33 -3.07
CA LYS A 49 -3.16 -21.54 -2.43
C LYS A 49 -2.77 -20.09 -2.17
N LEU A 50 -1.49 -19.85 -1.86
CA LEU A 50 -0.95 -18.51 -1.67
C LEU A 50 -1.01 -17.68 -2.97
N ARG A 51 -0.62 -18.27 -4.11
CA ARG A 51 -0.72 -17.63 -5.43
C ARG A 51 -2.15 -17.35 -5.85
N THR A 52 -3.09 -18.24 -5.53
CA THR A 52 -4.52 -18.04 -5.83
C THR A 52 -5.23 -17.11 -4.82
N GLY A 53 -4.53 -16.61 -3.80
CA GLY A 53 -5.13 -15.78 -2.75
C GLY A 53 -6.15 -16.51 -1.86
N GLN A 54 -6.18 -17.85 -1.89
CA GLN A 54 -7.12 -18.70 -1.14
C GLN A 54 -6.59 -18.98 0.26
N LEU A 55 -6.41 -17.92 1.03
CA LEU A 55 -5.92 -17.97 2.39
C LEU A 55 -6.93 -17.28 3.30
N THR A 56 -7.33 -17.99 4.36
CA THR A 56 -8.29 -17.49 5.35
C THR A 56 -7.61 -17.35 6.70
N ASP A 57 -7.86 -16.21 7.35
CA ASP A 57 -7.51 -16.04 8.74
C ASP A 57 -8.67 -16.50 9.62
N ARG A 58 -8.40 -17.35 10.61
CA ARG A 58 -9.43 -17.86 11.52
C ARG A 58 -9.65 -16.95 12.73
N SER A 59 -8.74 -16.02 13.01
CA SER A 59 -8.92 -15.07 14.11
C SER A 59 -9.91 -13.95 13.77
N VAL A 60 -10.27 -13.79 12.49
CA VAL A 60 -11.09 -12.66 12.04
C VAL A 60 -12.13 -13.09 11.01
N ALA A 61 -13.20 -12.30 10.87
CA ALA A 61 -14.31 -12.61 9.98
C ALA A 61 -13.90 -12.59 8.49
N PRO A 62 -14.66 -13.26 7.59
CA PRO A 62 -14.28 -13.45 6.18
C PRO A 62 -14.18 -12.21 5.27
N GLU A 63 -14.29 -10.98 5.77
CA GLU A 63 -14.24 -9.73 4.96
C GLU A 63 -13.41 -8.63 5.66
N SER A 64 -12.39 -9.08 6.40
CA SER A 64 -11.62 -8.27 7.33
C SER A 64 -10.43 -7.54 6.69
N ILE A 65 -10.61 -6.99 5.49
CA ILE A 65 -9.54 -6.30 4.75
C ILE A 65 -9.08 -5.03 5.49
N MET A 66 -9.98 -4.41 6.26
CA MET A 66 -9.73 -3.13 6.94
C MET A 66 -9.19 -3.27 8.37
N ILE A 67 -9.01 -4.49 8.88
CA ILE A 67 -8.51 -4.69 10.25
C ILE A 67 -7.08 -4.13 10.38
N GLY A 68 -6.83 -3.41 11.48
CA GLY A 68 -5.56 -2.75 11.77
C GLY A 68 -5.45 -1.33 11.21
N GLU A 69 -6.39 -0.90 10.37
CA GLU A 69 -6.43 0.47 9.86
C GLU A 69 -6.84 1.45 10.95
N LYS A 70 -6.20 2.63 10.95
CA LYS A 70 -6.49 3.72 11.89
C LYS A 70 -7.34 4.77 11.20
N VAL A 71 -8.42 5.17 11.87
CA VAL A 71 -9.37 6.16 11.38
C VAL A 71 -9.49 7.26 12.43
N GLU A 72 -9.47 8.50 12.00
CA GLU A 72 -9.69 9.64 12.90
C GLU A 72 -11.18 9.98 12.98
N SER A 73 -11.68 10.06 14.21
CA SER A 73 -13.04 10.51 14.50
C SER A 73 -13.00 11.80 15.30
N VAL A 74 -13.81 12.78 14.90
CA VAL A 74 -13.93 14.08 15.59
C VAL A 74 -14.31 13.92 17.06
N LYS A 75 -15.08 12.88 17.40
CA LYS A 75 -15.59 12.66 18.77
C LYS A 75 -14.68 11.81 19.62
N HIS A 76 -13.98 10.85 19.01
CA HIS A 76 -13.27 9.80 19.74
C HIS A 76 -11.77 9.77 19.44
N GLY A 77 -11.24 10.68 18.62
CA GLY A 77 -9.83 10.71 18.26
C GLY A 77 -9.46 9.55 17.33
N ILE A 78 -8.24 9.02 17.49
CA ILE A 78 -7.69 7.96 16.65
C ILE A 78 -8.27 6.61 17.08
N LEU A 79 -9.02 6.00 16.17
CA LEU A 79 -9.67 4.71 16.35
C LEU A 79 -8.95 3.66 15.50
N THR A 80 -8.75 2.46 16.04
CA THR A 80 -8.19 1.33 15.29
C THR A 80 -9.28 0.32 14.99
N ILE A 81 -9.42 -0.08 13.72
CA ILE A 81 -10.38 -1.11 13.32
C ILE A 81 -9.91 -2.46 13.85
N THR A 82 -10.66 -3.03 14.77
CA THR A 82 -10.32 -4.32 15.38
C THR A 82 -11.04 -5.47 14.69
N GLN A 83 -12.31 -5.28 14.32
CA GLN A 83 -13.12 -6.33 13.71
C GLN A 83 -14.16 -5.75 12.76
N VAL A 84 -14.45 -6.49 11.68
CA VAL A 84 -15.57 -6.24 10.77
C VAL A 84 -16.54 -7.41 10.89
N GLU A 85 -17.79 -7.14 11.27
CA GLU A 85 -18.85 -8.13 11.41
C GLU A 85 -19.75 -8.17 10.15
N SER A 86 -20.52 -9.24 10.01
CA SER A 86 -21.32 -9.57 8.82
C SER A 86 -22.49 -8.61 8.55
N GLU A 87 -22.87 -7.77 9.52
CA GLU A 87 -24.03 -6.86 9.45
C GLU A 87 -23.64 -5.41 9.11
N ASN A 88 -22.52 -5.22 8.39
CA ASN A 88 -21.92 -3.89 8.15
C ASN A 88 -21.55 -3.15 9.45
N ILE A 89 -21.28 -3.89 10.53
CA ILE A 89 -20.85 -3.32 11.81
C ILE A 89 -19.33 -3.46 11.90
N VAL A 90 -18.66 -2.38 12.25
CA VAL A 90 -17.22 -2.31 12.46
C VAL A 90 -16.97 -1.99 13.93
N VAL A 91 -16.18 -2.83 14.58
CA VAL A 91 -15.71 -2.63 15.94
C VAL A 91 -14.38 -1.89 15.90
N LEU A 92 -14.38 -0.71 16.50
CA LEU A 92 -13.25 0.20 16.60
C LEU A 92 -12.80 0.28 18.06
N THR A 93 -11.51 0.38 18.30
CA THR A 93 -10.95 0.60 19.63
C THR A 93 -10.18 1.91 19.68
N ASN A 94 -10.45 2.71 20.69
CA ASN A 94 -9.68 3.93 20.98
C ASN A 94 -8.38 3.60 21.75
N ILE A 95 -7.49 4.59 21.93
CA ILE A 95 -6.27 4.46 22.72
C ILE A 95 -6.54 4.10 24.20
N ASN A 96 -7.74 4.42 24.68
CA ASN A 96 -8.22 4.08 26.02
C ASN A 96 -8.80 2.66 26.12
N ASN A 97 -8.68 1.83 25.07
CA ASN A 97 -9.33 0.52 24.92
C ASN A 97 -10.87 0.56 25.02
N GLU A 98 -11.48 1.71 24.74
CA GLU A 98 -12.94 1.80 24.62
C GLU A 98 -13.39 1.25 23.27
N GLU A 99 -14.31 0.28 23.30
CA GLU A 99 -14.91 -0.31 22.11
C GLU A 99 -16.07 0.55 21.61
N ILE A 100 -15.97 0.98 20.34
CA ILE A 100 -16.99 1.76 19.66
C ILE A 100 -17.45 0.96 18.45
N ARG A 101 -18.77 0.75 18.35
CA ARG A 101 -19.38 0.06 17.22
C ARG A 101 -19.95 1.08 16.26
N MET A 102 -19.53 1.02 15.01
CA MET A 102 -19.99 1.92 13.95
C MET A 102 -20.44 1.14 12.72
N LEU A 103 -21.30 1.77 11.92
CA LEU A 103 -21.66 1.22 10.61
C LEU A 103 -20.51 1.44 9.61
N LEU A 104 -20.24 0.44 8.78
CA LEU A 104 -19.22 0.47 7.73
C LEU A 104 -19.30 1.74 6.85
N PRO A 105 -20.48 2.21 6.39
CA PRO A 105 -20.58 3.44 5.60
C PRO A 105 -20.13 4.70 6.35
N ALA A 106 -20.26 4.73 7.67
CA ALA A 106 -19.81 5.86 8.48
C ALA A 106 -18.29 5.86 8.61
N VAL A 107 -17.68 4.68 8.80
CA VAL A 107 -16.22 4.51 8.84
C VAL A 107 -15.59 4.85 7.48
N GLN A 108 -16.23 4.43 6.39
CA GLN A 108 -15.79 4.74 5.04
C GLN A 108 -15.78 6.26 4.78
N LYS A 109 -16.86 6.97 5.15
CA LYS A 109 -16.91 8.44 5.03
C LYS A 109 -15.85 9.15 5.87
N MET A 110 -15.52 8.60 7.04
CA MET A 110 -14.44 9.14 7.87
C MET A 110 -13.09 8.97 7.17
N LYS A 111 -12.84 7.78 6.59
CA LYS A 111 -11.64 7.50 5.80
C LYS A 111 -11.51 8.41 4.58
N ASP A 112 -12.57 8.55 3.78
CA ASP A 112 -12.55 9.38 2.57
C ASP A 112 -12.22 10.85 2.94
N LYS A 113 -12.76 11.33 4.06
CA LYS A 113 -12.47 12.67 4.58
C LYS A 113 -11.00 12.81 5.05
N THR A 114 -10.41 11.76 5.61
CA THR A 114 -8.99 11.75 5.98
C THR A 114 -8.09 11.70 4.75
N GLU A 115 -8.43 10.90 3.73
CA GLU A 115 -7.71 10.85 2.45
C GLU A 115 -7.75 12.18 1.69
N GLU A 116 -8.84 12.95 1.77
CA GLU A 116 -8.91 14.31 1.23
C GLU A 116 -7.94 15.27 1.94
N ILE A 117 -7.71 15.09 3.25
CA ILE A 117 -6.80 15.91 4.05
C ILE A 117 -5.33 15.50 3.81
N ASP A 118 -5.05 14.20 3.72
CA ASP A 118 -3.71 13.69 3.39
C ASP A 118 -3.36 13.86 1.90
N GLY A 119 -4.35 14.00 1.02
CA GLY A 119 -4.17 14.31 -0.40
C GLY A 119 -3.53 15.68 -0.68
N GLU A 120 -3.56 16.60 0.29
CA GLU A 120 -2.84 17.88 0.20
C GLU A 120 -1.38 17.80 0.69
N ASN A 121 -0.98 16.72 1.38
CA ASN A 121 0.39 16.53 1.84
C ASN A 121 0.94 15.14 1.49
N VAL A 122 1.81 15.12 0.48
CA VAL A 122 2.66 14.00 0.00
C VAL A 122 2.10 13.21 -1.19
N THR A 123 2.22 13.82 -2.38
CA THR A 123 3.05 13.22 -3.44
C THR A 123 3.77 14.32 -4.21
N SER A 124 4.96 14.72 -3.77
CA SER A 124 5.94 15.19 -4.75
C SER A 124 6.34 13.96 -5.56
N PRO A 125 6.05 13.88 -6.88
CA PRO A 125 6.44 12.72 -7.67
C PRO A 125 7.96 12.60 -7.61
N LYS A 126 8.45 11.48 -7.07
CA LYS A 126 9.88 11.15 -7.13
C LYS A 126 10.30 11.19 -8.60
N PRO A 127 11.34 11.95 -8.98
CA PRO A 127 11.74 12.08 -10.37
C PRO A 127 12.23 10.72 -10.88
N THR A 128 11.50 10.15 -11.83
CA THR A 128 11.74 8.85 -12.47
C THR A 128 12.84 8.90 -13.54
N SER A 129 13.50 10.05 -13.75
CA SER A 129 14.54 10.21 -14.75
C SER A 129 15.59 11.28 -14.38
N LEU A 130 16.84 11.07 -14.81
CA LEU A 130 17.94 12.03 -14.63
C LEU A 130 17.62 13.44 -15.19
N SER A 131 16.78 13.51 -16.22
CA SER A 131 16.30 14.76 -16.82
C SER A 131 15.36 15.55 -15.90
N GLN A 132 14.63 14.89 -15.00
CA GLN A 132 13.75 15.54 -14.01
C GLN A 132 14.52 15.99 -12.76
N LEU A 133 15.70 15.43 -12.49
CA LEU A 133 16.55 15.82 -11.36
C LEU A 133 17.28 17.15 -11.64
N THR A 134 17.58 17.43 -12.90
CA THR A 134 18.14 18.72 -13.30
C THR A 134 16.99 19.72 -13.49
N LYS A 135 16.92 20.78 -12.67
CA LYS A 135 16.05 21.96 -12.90
C LYS A 135 16.49 22.71 -14.18
N ARG A 136 16.33 22.11 -15.36
CA ARG A 136 16.45 22.81 -16.64
C ARG A 136 15.08 23.31 -17.05
N ASN A 137 14.86 24.60 -16.85
CA ASN A 137 13.65 25.28 -17.28
C ASN A 137 13.51 25.16 -18.81
N LYS A 138 12.31 24.88 -19.35
CA LYS A 138 12.08 24.67 -20.80
C LYS A 138 12.69 25.78 -21.66
N LYS A 139 12.59 27.04 -21.18
CA LYS A 139 13.22 28.23 -21.77
C LYS A 139 14.75 28.11 -21.94
N THR A 140 15.47 27.51 -20.99
CA THR A 140 16.94 27.34 -21.05
C THR A 140 17.38 26.24 -22.01
N LYS A 141 16.53 25.22 -22.26
CA LYS A 141 16.79 24.18 -23.26
C LYS A 141 16.73 24.76 -24.67
N ASP A 142 15.74 25.61 -24.92
CA ASP A 142 15.53 26.22 -26.23
C ASP A 142 16.66 27.21 -26.56
N VAL A 143 17.10 28.02 -25.59
CA VAL A 143 18.25 28.93 -25.74
C VAL A 143 19.55 28.18 -26.03
N ASN A 144 19.83 27.08 -25.33
CA ASN A 144 21.03 26.28 -25.62
C ASN A 144 20.97 25.62 -26.99
N SER A 145 19.78 25.23 -27.46
CA SER A 145 19.61 24.70 -28.81
C SER A 145 19.81 25.77 -29.88
N MET A 146 19.32 26.99 -29.65
CA MET A 146 19.54 28.15 -30.53
C MET A 146 21.00 28.55 -30.58
N LEU A 147 21.66 28.71 -29.43
CA LEU A 147 23.08 29.06 -29.36
C LEU A 147 23.94 28.00 -30.04
N LYS A 148 23.62 26.71 -29.85
CA LYS A 148 24.36 25.63 -30.49
C LYS A 148 24.17 25.64 -32.01
N LYS A 149 22.94 25.90 -32.51
CA LYS A 149 22.68 26.11 -33.94
C LYS A 149 23.45 27.31 -34.50
N MET A 150 23.41 28.44 -33.80
CA MET A 150 24.15 29.65 -34.18
C MET A 150 25.66 29.39 -34.25
N LEU A 151 26.25 28.71 -33.27
CA LEU A 151 27.67 28.36 -33.30
C LEU A 151 28.03 27.39 -34.43
N THR A 152 27.17 26.42 -34.74
CA THR A 152 27.43 25.46 -35.83
C THR A 152 27.22 26.05 -37.23
N ASP A 153 26.37 27.05 -37.35
CA ASP A 153 26.10 27.72 -38.64
C ASP A 153 27.01 28.95 -38.85
N TYR A 154 27.65 29.47 -37.80
CA TYR A 154 28.67 30.52 -37.94
C TYR A 154 29.96 29.90 -38.51
N GLY A 155 30.28 30.22 -39.76
CA GLY A 155 31.42 29.67 -40.50
C GLY A 155 31.07 28.59 -41.53
N ARG A 156 29.77 28.37 -41.83
CA ARG A 156 29.32 27.52 -42.95
C ARG A 156 29.11 28.25 -44.28
N TYR A 157 29.50 29.51 -44.35
CA TYR A 157 29.57 30.26 -45.60
C TYR A 157 31.04 30.67 -45.84
N ASP A 158 31.74 29.78 -46.52
CA ASP A 158 32.72 30.09 -47.58
C ASP A 158 32.12 29.56 -48.90
#